data_AF-A0AAD7J0B2-F1
#
_entry.id   AF-A0AAD7J0B2-F1
#
_cell.length_a   1.000
_cell.length_b   1.000
_cell.length_c   1.000
_cell.angle_alpha   90.00
_cell.angle_beta   90.00
_cell.angle_gamma   90.00
#
_symmetry.space_group_name_H-M   'P 1'
#
loop_
_entity.id
_entity.type
_entity.pdbx_description
1 polymer ?
#
loop_
_entity_poly.entity_id
_entity_poly.type
_entity_poly.pdbx_seq_one_letter_code
_entity_poly.pdbx_strand_id
1 'polypeptide(L)'
;MSPRTPAIVQSSDLSHLSLNRVLFPAGPALDDRSWIAENQRTISALFRCIEANSCTQNQTKVVLLVASPFRELLEGANGGEAIWANSTLIALRRLGYNYLYSNSMARASQLYHIFGALIPVVFVDVPDAYSCFQDENCILSRLRPHGIPAWKILSFHFWDSPDNPLGRRWTLSPEDYRGSEGNTYLGYSVEPQCSRQPFVPHSHRKEQAYVLAKEARYFAPDVDRAHDPDSFEAAAAAIDIRFLAGVRERVLPEYFPRNITNVGFMSAPQFYATLAESRVLVGVGVPFTSPTPWEALCLGVPFINPIHHWSADAPLDKTHWVSQHAALKHLDPPYVYNVFKGDKAGFVRAVVDAIAHPIQSFVAEDMRMRAVEVRLAAVFETDWRSEAARLLAEQQASGSGEAFWL
;
A
#
# COMPACT_ATOMS: atom_id res chain seq x y z
N MET A 1 58.71 41.60 -10.55
CA MET A 1 57.43 40.89 -10.30
C MET A 1 57.72 39.80 -9.28
N SER A 2 57.31 39.99 -8.02
CA SER A 2 57.40 38.94 -7.00
C SER A 2 56.11 38.15 -6.96
N PRO A 3 56.15 36.80 -6.90
CA PRO A 3 54.95 35.99 -6.83
C PRO A 3 54.35 36.11 -5.41
N ARG A 4 53.07 36.46 -5.33
CA ARG A 4 52.30 36.40 -4.07
C ARG A 4 52.02 34.94 -3.75
N THR A 5 52.61 34.45 -2.67
CA THR A 5 52.29 33.15 -2.06
C THR A 5 50.83 33.17 -1.60
N PRO A 6 50.01 32.16 -1.92
CA PRO A 6 48.64 32.09 -1.42
C PRO A 6 48.66 31.86 0.09
N ALA A 7 47.87 32.65 0.82
CA ALA A 7 47.71 32.52 2.26
C ALA A 7 47.13 31.14 2.59
N ILE A 8 47.87 30.35 3.36
CA ILE A 8 47.39 29.11 3.95
C ILE A 8 46.35 29.50 5.01
N VAL A 9 45.09 29.19 4.75
CA VAL A 9 44.00 29.31 5.73
C VAL A 9 44.36 28.41 6.92
N GLN A 10 44.56 29.00 8.09
CA GLN A 10 44.88 28.26 9.31
C GLN A 10 43.75 27.30 9.68
N SER A 11 44.10 26.05 10.01
CA SER A 11 43.15 24.94 10.24
C SER A 11 42.25 25.09 11.48
N SER A 12 42.43 26.15 12.28
CA SER A 12 41.68 26.39 13.51
C SER A 12 40.29 27.01 13.29
N ASP A 13 39.95 27.44 12.07
CA ASP A 13 38.69 28.13 11.77
C ASP A 13 37.57 27.21 11.23
N LEU A 14 37.90 25.94 10.93
CA LEU A 14 36.95 24.96 10.39
C LEU A 14 36.19 24.20 11.48
N SER A 15 36.64 24.23 12.74
CA SER A 15 36.03 23.52 13.87
C SER A 15 34.66 24.06 14.29
N HIS A 16 34.25 25.22 13.76
CA HIS A 16 32.95 25.85 14.03
C HIS A 16 31.95 25.76 12.86
N LEU A 17 32.33 25.16 11.73
CA LEU A 17 31.43 25.00 10.59
C LEU A 17 30.53 23.78 10.78
N SER A 18 29.25 24.03 11.06
CA SER A 18 28.21 22.98 10.99
C SER A 18 28.04 22.56 9.53
N LEU A 19 28.29 21.28 9.23
CA LEU A 19 28.15 20.69 7.90
C LEU A 19 26.73 20.92 7.38
N ASN A 20 25.74 20.80 8.27
CA ASN A 20 24.36 21.10 7.94
C ASN A 20 24.17 22.54 7.42
N ARG A 21 24.78 23.55 8.07
CA ARG A 21 24.66 24.94 7.63
C ARG A 21 25.38 25.21 6.30
N VAL A 22 26.48 24.49 6.04
CA VAL A 22 27.26 24.63 4.81
C VAL A 22 26.56 23.97 3.63
N LEU A 23 26.01 22.76 3.81
CA LEU A 23 25.35 21.99 2.75
C LEU A 23 23.92 22.47 2.46
N PHE A 24 23.25 23.07 3.45
CA PHE A 24 21.87 23.55 3.34
C PHE A 24 21.75 25.02 3.78
N PRO A 25 22.38 25.97 3.07
CA PRO A 25 22.43 27.38 3.47
C PRO A 25 21.06 28.08 3.36
N ALA A 26 20.21 27.61 2.43
CA ALA A 26 18.80 27.96 2.35
C ALA A 26 18.01 26.65 2.36
N GLY A 27 17.13 26.48 3.37
CA GLY A 27 16.19 25.37 3.36
C GLY A 27 15.21 25.50 2.21
N PRO A 28 14.61 24.39 1.74
CA PRO A 28 13.53 24.49 0.77
C PRO A 28 12.36 25.30 1.34
N ALA A 29 11.55 25.89 0.45
CA ALA A 29 10.36 26.61 0.86
C ALA A 29 9.44 25.69 1.68
N LEU A 30 8.80 26.23 2.72
CA LEU A 30 7.98 25.43 3.65
C LEU A 30 6.77 24.77 2.96
N ASP A 31 6.31 25.34 1.84
CA ASP A 31 5.21 24.86 1.03
C ASP A 31 5.65 23.92 -0.11
N ASP A 32 6.96 23.75 -0.35
CA ASP A 32 7.46 22.80 -1.34
C ASP A 32 7.32 21.35 -0.84
N ARG A 33 6.32 20.67 -1.41
CA ARG A 33 6.00 19.26 -1.15
C ARG A 33 6.67 18.29 -2.12
N SER A 34 7.59 18.76 -2.97
CA SER A 34 8.36 17.88 -3.82
C SER A 34 9.19 16.90 -3.00
N TRP A 35 9.40 15.70 -3.55
CA TRP A 35 10.25 14.70 -2.91
C TRP A 35 11.70 15.19 -2.73
N ILE A 36 12.16 16.12 -3.58
CA ILE A 36 13.48 16.75 -3.46
C ILE A 36 13.55 17.62 -2.21
N ALA A 37 12.55 18.48 -2.00
CA ALA A 37 12.45 19.31 -0.81
C ALA A 37 12.32 18.46 0.47
N GLU A 38 11.52 17.40 0.43
CA GLU A 38 11.40 16.44 1.55
C GLU A 38 12.75 15.77 1.86
N ASN A 39 13.47 15.29 0.84
CA ASN A 39 14.82 14.73 1.02
C ASN A 39 15.80 15.74 1.63
N GLN A 40 15.81 16.99 1.16
CA GLN A 40 16.67 18.03 1.73
C GLN A 40 16.34 18.29 3.21
N ARG A 41 15.05 18.37 3.55
CA ARG A 41 14.60 18.53 4.95
C ARG A 41 15.05 17.35 5.81
N THR A 42 14.88 16.12 5.33
CA THR A 42 15.31 14.91 6.04
C THR A 42 16.82 14.86 6.24
N ILE A 43 17.62 15.09 5.19
CA ILE A 43 19.10 15.05 5.27
C ILE A 43 19.60 16.16 6.21
N SER A 44 19.04 17.36 6.12
CA SER A 44 19.38 18.46 7.02
C SER A 44 19.04 18.13 8.49
N ALA A 45 17.87 17.55 8.76
CA ALA A 45 17.49 17.13 10.10
C ALA A 45 18.40 16.01 10.64
N LEU A 46 18.75 15.04 9.79
CA LEU A 46 19.65 13.94 10.13
C LEU A 46 21.05 14.45 10.51
N PHE A 47 21.66 15.30 9.69
CA PHE A 47 22.98 15.86 10.02
C PHE A 47 22.95 16.70 11.29
N ARG A 48 21.91 17.51 11.50
CA ARG A 48 21.78 18.28 12.75
C ARG A 48 21.76 17.38 13.98
N CYS A 49 20.97 16.30 13.97
CA CYS A 49 20.90 15.42 15.14
C CYS A 49 22.20 14.64 15.35
N ILE A 50 22.89 14.22 14.26
CA ILE A 50 24.17 13.51 14.35
C ILE A 50 25.25 14.45 14.92
N GLU A 51 25.38 15.66 14.38
CA GLU A 51 26.34 16.66 14.85
C GLU A 51 26.11 17.03 16.33
N ALA A 52 24.85 17.16 16.74
CA ALA A 52 24.49 17.49 18.10
C ALA A 52 24.48 16.28 19.05
N ASN A 53 24.75 15.06 18.55
CA ASN A 53 24.58 13.80 19.27
C ASN A 53 23.21 13.70 19.99
N SER A 54 22.15 14.14 19.30
CA SER A 54 20.80 14.29 19.86
C SER A 54 19.75 13.47 19.10
N CYS A 55 20.17 12.51 18.26
CA CYS A 55 19.23 11.68 17.53
C CYS A 55 18.45 10.76 18.48
N THR A 56 17.13 10.67 18.29
CA THR A 56 16.27 9.74 19.02
C THR A 56 16.35 8.32 18.45
N GLN A 57 15.63 7.38 19.06
CA GLN A 57 15.53 6.00 18.57
C GLN A 57 15.17 5.97 17.07
N ASN A 58 15.91 5.16 16.31
CA ASN A 58 15.81 4.97 14.85
C ASN A 58 16.04 6.22 13.98
N GLN A 59 16.25 7.41 14.55
CA GLN A 59 16.43 8.63 13.76
C GLN A 59 17.72 8.62 12.93
N THR A 60 18.71 7.82 13.30
CA THR A 60 19.91 7.62 12.47
C THR A 60 19.69 6.65 11.32
N LYS A 61 18.60 5.88 11.30
CA LYS A 61 18.29 4.90 10.25
C LYS A 61 17.49 5.56 9.13
N VAL A 62 17.91 5.33 7.88
CA VAL A 62 17.34 5.95 6.68
C VAL A 62 16.80 4.90 5.73
N VAL A 63 15.49 4.89 5.50
CA VAL A 63 14.86 3.99 4.52
C VAL A 63 14.89 4.63 3.14
N LEU A 64 15.39 3.92 2.13
CA LEU A 64 15.32 4.40 0.75
C LEU A 64 14.01 3.94 0.11
N LEU A 65 13.22 4.91 -0.37
CA LEU A 65 11.91 4.68 -1.00
C LEU A 65 12.03 4.97 -2.49
N VAL A 66 12.22 3.91 -3.28
CA VAL A 66 12.31 3.99 -4.75
C VAL A 66 10.96 3.70 -5.39
N ALA A 67 10.18 2.79 -4.79
CA ALA A 67 8.89 2.36 -5.30
C ALA A 67 7.95 3.55 -5.60
N SER A 68 7.35 3.54 -6.79
CA SER A 68 6.54 4.64 -7.32
C SER A 68 5.38 5.05 -6.42
N PRO A 69 4.67 4.16 -5.70
CA PRO A 69 3.53 4.55 -4.86
C PRO A 69 3.85 5.59 -3.79
N PHE A 70 5.10 5.61 -3.29
CA PHE A 70 5.54 6.61 -2.31
C PHE A 70 5.64 8.02 -2.93
N ARG A 71 6.04 8.12 -4.20
CA ARG A 71 6.16 9.39 -4.93
C ARG A 71 4.82 9.83 -5.48
N GLU A 72 4.05 8.92 -6.05
CA GLU A 72 2.70 9.18 -6.56
C GLU A 72 1.78 9.74 -5.47
N LEU A 73 1.97 9.35 -4.20
CA LEU A 73 1.27 9.95 -3.08
C LEU A 73 1.48 11.48 -2.98
N LEU A 74 2.69 11.97 -3.29
CA LEU A 74 3.00 13.41 -3.30
C LEU A 74 2.32 14.13 -4.48
N GLU A 75 1.99 13.39 -5.53
CA GLU A 75 1.25 13.85 -6.71
C GLU A 75 -0.28 13.74 -6.53
N GLY A 76 -0.74 13.25 -5.37
CA GLY A 76 -2.16 13.14 -5.03
C GLY A 76 -2.81 11.81 -5.41
N ALA A 77 -2.03 10.77 -5.70
CA ALA A 77 -2.56 9.43 -5.92
C ALA A 77 -3.30 8.92 -4.66
N ASN A 78 -4.41 8.20 -4.90
CA ASN A 78 -5.31 7.71 -3.86
C ASN A 78 -5.80 6.27 -4.15
N GLY A 79 -5.07 5.52 -4.97
CA GLY A 79 -5.31 4.09 -5.21
C GLY A 79 -4.89 3.21 -4.04
N GLY A 80 -5.04 1.89 -4.19
CA GLY A 80 -4.71 0.94 -3.12
C GLY A 80 -3.24 0.98 -2.73
N GLU A 81 -2.37 1.04 -3.73
CA GLU A 81 -0.93 1.17 -3.58
C GLU A 81 -0.55 2.46 -2.85
N ALA A 82 -1.24 3.57 -3.13
CA ALA A 82 -1.02 4.86 -2.48
C ALA A 82 -1.48 4.85 -1.01
N ILE A 83 -2.61 4.21 -0.70
CA ILE A 83 -3.09 4.02 0.68
C ILE A 83 -2.09 3.19 1.49
N TRP A 84 -1.54 2.14 0.87
CA TRP A 84 -0.52 1.29 1.48
C TRP A 84 0.80 2.03 1.71
N ALA A 85 1.28 2.79 0.71
CA ALA A 85 2.45 3.63 0.83
C ALA A 85 2.28 4.69 1.93
N ASN A 86 1.13 5.35 1.98
CA ASN A 86 0.83 6.34 3.02
C ASN A 86 0.82 5.74 4.43
N SER A 87 0.22 4.56 4.60
CA SER A 87 0.24 3.82 5.87
C SER A 87 1.67 3.50 6.31
N THR A 88 2.49 3.06 5.36
CA THR A 88 3.92 2.78 5.59
C THR A 88 4.68 4.04 6.00
N LEU A 89 4.46 5.18 5.34
CA LEU A 89 5.10 6.46 5.71
C LEU A 89 4.67 6.93 7.10
N ILE A 90 3.39 6.77 7.48
CA ILE A 90 2.90 7.10 8.82
C ILE A 90 3.61 6.23 9.86
N ALA A 91 3.70 4.92 9.62
CA ALA A 91 4.38 3.99 10.51
C ALA A 91 5.88 4.31 10.64
N LEU A 92 6.59 4.61 9.54
CA LEU A 92 8.00 5.03 9.56
C LEU A 92 8.22 6.24 10.49
N ARG A 93 7.39 7.28 10.36
CA ARG A 93 7.47 8.48 11.20
C ARG A 93 7.22 8.18 12.68
N ARG A 94 6.21 7.35 12.98
CA ARG A 94 5.87 6.98 14.37
C ARG A 94 6.95 6.12 15.02
N LEU A 95 7.62 5.28 14.24
CA LEU A 95 8.75 4.46 14.69
C LEU A 95 10.08 5.23 14.74
N GLY A 96 10.08 6.51 14.36
CA GLY A 96 11.26 7.39 14.42
C GLY A 96 12.26 7.24 13.27
N TYR A 97 11.90 6.53 12.20
CA TYR A 97 12.78 6.36 11.03
C TYR A 97 12.77 7.59 10.13
N ASN A 98 13.93 7.91 9.57
CA ASN A 98 14.03 8.81 8.42
C ASN A 98 13.83 8.02 7.13
N TYR A 99 13.39 8.70 6.06
CA TYR A 99 13.30 8.10 4.73
C TYR A 99 13.68 9.11 3.65
N LEU A 100 14.25 8.60 2.56
CA LEU A 100 14.60 9.39 1.38
C LEU A 100 13.96 8.78 0.14
N TYR A 101 13.37 9.62 -0.68
CA TYR A 101 12.82 9.23 -1.97
C TYR A 101 13.90 9.12 -3.03
N SER A 102 13.73 8.19 -3.95
CA SER A 102 14.45 8.14 -5.21
C SER A 102 13.47 7.86 -6.35
N ASN A 103 13.76 8.40 -7.53
CA ASN A 103 12.97 8.13 -8.74
C ASN A 103 13.61 7.10 -9.66
N SER A 104 14.76 6.53 -9.27
CA SER A 104 15.49 5.53 -10.04
C SER A 104 16.47 4.77 -9.14
N MET A 105 16.85 3.57 -9.57
CA MET A 105 17.92 2.81 -8.90
C MET A 105 19.29 3.49 -9.01
N ALA A 106 19.59 4.18 -10.12
CA ALA A 106 20.85 4.92 -10.25
C ALA A 106 21.01 6.00 -9.15
N ARG A 107 19.94 6.76 -8.89
CA ARG A 107 19.94 7.76 -7.80
C ARG A 107 19.92 7.10 -6.42
N ALA A 108 19.21 5.99 -6.26
CA ALA A 108 19.19 5.23 -5.01
C ALA A 108 20.59 4.72 -4.66
N SER A 109 21.33 4.19 -5.63
CA SER A 109 22.72 3.76 -5.47
C SER A 109 23.63 4.92 -5.03
N GLN A 110 23.46 6.12 -5.59
CA GLN A 110 24.23 7.30 -5.12
C GLN A 110 23.92 7.64 -3.66
N LEU A 111 22.64 7.62 -3.27
CA LEU A 111 22.24 7.84 -1.87
C LEU A 111 22.80 6.74 -0.96
N TYR A 112 22.81 5.49 -1.42
CA TYR A 112 23.40 4.37 -0.71
C TYR A 112 24.91 4.50 -0.54
N HIS A 113 25.64 5.03 -1.52
CA HIS A 113 27.08 5.29 -1.36
C HIS A 113 27.36 6.33 -0.26
N ILE A 114 26.47 7.31 -0.09
CA ILE A 114 26.62 8.36 0.92
C ILE A 114 26.18 7.88 2.30
N PHE A 115 25.06 7.16 2.39
CA PHE A 115 24.39 6.82 3.65
C PHE A 115 24.35 5.31 3.93
N GLY A 116 25.13 4.47 3.24
CA GLY A 116 24.94 3.01 3.21
C GLY A 116 24.98 2.33 4.57
N ALA A 117 25.78 2.84 5.51
CA ALA A 117 25.83 2.36 6.89
C ALA A 117 24.55 2.68 7.69
N LEU A 118 23.82 3.72 7.29
CA LEU A 118 22.58 4.17 7.92
C LEU A 118 21.33 3.55 7.26
N ILE A 119 21.46 2.91 6.10
CA ILE A 119 20.34 2.38 5.33
C ILE A 119 20.13 0.89 5.66
N PRO A 120 19.07 0.53 6.42
CA PRO A 120 18.79 -0.87 6.72
C PRO A 120 18.20 -1.61 5.52
N VAL A 121 17.30 -0.97 4.76
CA VAL A 121 16.58 -1.57 3.61
C VAL A 121 16.28 -0.50 2.54
N VAL A 122 15.94 -0.97 1.34
CA VAL A 122 15.52 -0.19 0.18
C VAL A 122 14.19 -0.78 -0.33
N PHE A 123 13.13 0.02 -0.37
CA PHE A 123 11.84 -0.38 -0.94
C PHE A 123 11.78 0.02 -2.40
N VAL A 124 11.57 -0.95 -3.29
CA VAL A 124 11.64 -0.76 -4.75
C VAL A 124 10.40 -1.32 -5.43
N ASP A 125 10.10 -0.83 -6.64
CA ASP A 125 9.13 -1.51 -7.50
C ASP A 125 9.73 -2.83 -7.99
N VAL A 126 8.87 -3.76 -8.41
CA VAL A 126 9.30 -5.07 -8.94
C VAL A 126 10.33 -4.94 -10.06
N PRO A 127 10.13 -4.12 -11.12
CA PRO A 127 11.12 -4.01 -12.19
C PRO A 127 12.47 -3.46 -11.73
N ASP A 128 12.46 -2.59 -10.71
CA ASP A 128 13.67 -2.02 -10.11
C ASP A 128 14.45 -3.06 -9.30
N ALA A 129 13.76 -3.97 -8.60
CA ALA A 129 14.40 -5.09 -7.90
C ALA A 129 15.19 -5.98 -8.87
N TYR A 130 14.53 -6.45 -9.94
CA TYR A 130 15.15 -7.32 -10.94
C TYR A 130 16.26 -6.62 -11.72
N SER A 131 16.02 -5.39 -12.18
CA SER A 131 17.04 -4.64 -12.92
C SER A 131 18.26 -4.31 -12.06
N CYS A 132 18.09 -3.94 -10.79
CA CYS A 132 19.21 -3.72 -9.89
C CYS A 132 20.01 -5.00 -9.65
N PHE A 133 19.33 -6.13 -9.46
CA PHE A 133 19.99 -7.42 -9.21
C PHE A 133 20.87 -7.87 -10.39
N GLN A 134 20.47 -7.51 -11.61
CA GLN A 134 21.22 -7.80 -12.85
C GLN A 134 22.28 -6.75 -13.20
N ASP A 135 22.21 -5.56 -12.61
CA ASP A 135 23.16 -4.48 -12.86
C ASP A 135 24.30 -4.49 -11.83
N GLU A 136 25.51 -4.83 -12.28
CA GLU A 136 26.74 -4.77 -11.47
C GLU A 136 27.04 -3.35 -10.95
N ASN A 137 26.40 -2.33 -11.53
CA ASN A 137 26.48 -0.96 -11.04
C ASN A 137 25.48 -0.66 -9.92
N CYS A 138 24.48 -1.49 -9.72
CA CYS A 138 23.51 -1.31 -8.65
C CYS A 138 23.83 -2.22 -7.46
N ILE A 139 23.94 -3.52 -7.72
CA ILE A 139 24.08 -4.55 -6.69
C ILE A 139 25.50 -4.59 -6.13
N LEU A 140 25.62 -5.00 -4.86
CA LEU A 140 26.88 -5.37 -4.26
C LEU A 140 27.51 -6.51 -5.06
N SER A 141 28.72 -6.29 -5.55
CA SER A 141 29.48 -7.28 -6.31
C SER A 141 30.98 -7.15 -6.04
N ARG A 142 31.77 -8.09 -6.54
CA ARG A 142 33.23 -8.00 -6.49
C ARG A 142 33.76 -6.74 -7.19
N LEU A 143 33.12 -6.33 -8.29
CA LEU A 143 33.52 -5.15 -9.07
C LEU A 143 32.98 -3.85 -8.46
N ARG A 144 31.93 -3.94 -7.64
CA ARG A 144 31.33 -2.82 -6.94
C ARG A 144 31.10 -3.14 -5.45
N PRO A 145 32.13 -3.05 -4.60
CA PRO A 145 32.04 -3.37 -3.17
C PRO A 145 31.17 -2.38 -2.37
N HIS A 146 30.74 -1.27 -3.00
CA HIS A 146 29.84 -0.26 -2.42
C HIS A 146 28.42 -0.33 -3.00
N GLY A 147 28.11 -1.36 -3.79
CA GLY A 147 26.75 -1.58 -4.30
C GLY A 147 25.76 -1.92 -3.18
N ILE A 148 24.48 -1.88 -3.51
CA ILE A 148 23.41 -2.22 -2.56
C ILE A 148 23.42 -3.74 -2.37
N PRO A 149 23.58 -4.27 -1.15
CA PRO A 149 23.46 -5.71 -0.92
C PRO A 149 22.07 -6.21 -1.31
N ALA A 150 22.00 -7.34 -2.01
CA ALA A 150 20.74 -7.88 -2.51
C ALA A 150 19.71 -8.07 -1.39
N TRP A 151 20.18 -8.50 -0.22
CA TRP A 151 19.35 -8.74 0.95
C TRP A 151 18.71 -7.49 1.55
N LYS A 152 19.15 -6.28 1.18
CA LYS A 152 18.52 -5.01 1.59
C LYS A 152 17.38 -4.57 0.66
N ILE A 153 17.22 -5.18 -0.51
CA ILE A 153 16.27 -4.75 -1.54
C ILE A 153 14.96 -5.51 -1.36
N LEU A 154 13.92 -4.82 -0.90
CA LEU A 154 12.58 -5.38 -0.71
C LEU A 154 11.63 -4.84 -1.76
N SER A 155 10.98 -5.74 -2.50
CA SER A 155 9.97 -5.36 -3.51
C SER A 155 8.69 -4.93 -2.79
N PHE A 156 8.20 -3.72 -3.08
CA PHE A 156 6.93 -3.21 -2.58
C PHE A 156 5.81 -3.59 -3.55
N HIS A 157 5.29 -4.81 -3.42
CA HIS A 157 4.45 -5.42 -4.43
C HIS A 157 3.01 -5.64 -3.95
N PHE A 158 2.03 -5.13 -4.70
CA PHE A 158 0.64 -5.16 -4.24
C PHE A 158 0.04 -6.59 -4.27
N TRP A 159 0.51 -7.48 -5.13
CA TRP A 159 -0.12 -8.78 -5.38
C TRP A 159 0.61 -9.96 -4.70
N ASP A 160 0.07 -11.17 -4.87
CA ASP A 160 0.54 -12.39 -4.20
C ASP A 160 1.74 -13.08 -4.89
N SER A 161 2.17 -12.59 -6.05
CA SER A 161 3.34 -13.15 -6.72
C SER A 161 4.62 -12.86 -5.93
N PRO A 162 5.59 -13.81 -5.92
CA PRO A 162 6.87 -13.69 -5.20
C PRO A 162 7.85 -12.78 -5.96
N ASP A 163 7.44 -11.55 -6.28
CA ASP A 163 8.08 -10.67 -7.25
C ASP A 163 9.33 -9.95 -6.70
N ASN A 164 10.33 -10.74 -6.32
CA ASN A 164 11.67 -10.32 -5.98
C ASN A 164 12.67 -11.42 -6.38
N PRO A 165 13.91 -11.10 -6.81
CA PRO A 165 14.94 -12.10 -7.11
C PRO A 165 15.21 -13.10 -5.97
N LEU A 166 15.03 -12.68 -4.71
CA LEU A 166 15.20 -13.54 -3.52
C LEU A 166 13.88 -14.21 -3.08
N GLY A 167 12.78 -13.98 -3.79
CA GLY A 167 11.49 -14.63 -3.60
C GLY A 167 10.58 -13.98 -2.54
N ARG A 168 9.63 -14.77 -2.03
CA ARG A 168 8.50 -14.31 -1.19
C ARG A 168 8.89 -13.45 0.00
N ARG A 169 9.96 -13.82 0.69
CA ARG A 169 10.36 -13.11 1.93
C ARG A 169 10.92 -11.72 1.69
N TRP A 170 11.43 -11.46 0.48
CA TRP A 170 11.85 -10.13 0.05
C TRP A 170 10.77 -9.39 -0.75
N THR A 171 9.58 -9.98 -0.86
CA THR A 171 8.41 -9.35 -1.47
C THR A 171 7.47 -8.91 -0.36
N LEU A 172 7.25 -7.61 -0.20
CA LEU A 172 6.30 -7.04 0.74
C LEU A 172 4.90 -7.05 0.12
N SER A 173 3.85 -7.31 0.90
CA SER A 173 2.45 -7.24 0.44
C SER A 173 1.53 -6.44 1.37
N PRO A 174 0.45 -5.84 0.83
CA PRO A 174 -0.56 -5.09 1.59
C PRO A 174 -1.60 -5.99 2.26
N GLU A 175 -1.68 -7.25 1.88
CA GLU A 175 -2.64 -8.22 2.40
C GLU A 175 -1.92 -9.53 2.71
N ASP A 176 -2.48 -10.30 3.65
CA ASP A 176 -2.00 -11.62 4.00
C ASP A 176 -2.62 -12.67 3.06
N TYR A 177 -2.12 -12.74 1.84
CA TYR A 177 -2.70 -13.58 0.78
C TYR A 177 -2.60 -15.09 1.06
N ARG A 178 -1.56 -15.54 1.78
CA ARG A 178 -1.27 -16.97 2.01
C ARG A 178 -0.78 -17.30 3.43
N GLY A 179 -0.90 -16.39 4.38
CA GLY A 179 -0.35 -16.60 5.72
C GLY A 179 1.18 -16.73 5.69
N SER A 180 1.70 -17.65 6.50
CA SER A 180 3.14 -17.90 6.66
C SER A 180 3.85 -18.40 5.39
N GLU A 181 3.10 -18.89 4.39
CA GLU A 181 3.65 -19.34 3.10
C GLU A 181 3.69 -18.21 2.05
N GLY A 182 3.18 -17.04 2.40
CA GLY A 182 3.02 -15.90 1.51
C GLY A 182 4.23 -14.98 1.42
N ASN A 183 4.00 -13.86 0.75
CA ASN A 183 4.87 -12.69 0.78
C ASN A 183 4.97 -12.14 2.22
N THR A 184 5.99 -11.34 2.50
CA THR A 184 6.12 -10.66 3.79
C THR A 184 4.99 -9.65 3.96
N TYR A 185 3.98 -10.03 4.75
CA TYR A 185 2.82 -9.18 5.00
C TYR A 185 3.21 -7.93 5.78
N LEU A 186 3.12 -6.78 5.13
CA LEU A 186 3.35 -5.47 5.75
C LEU A 186 2.02 -4.82 6.15
N GLY A 187 1.02 -4.93 5.28
CA GLY A 187 -0.31 -4.38 5.52
C GLY A 187 -0.42 -2.87 5.42
N TYR A 188 -1.65 -2.38 5.47
CA TYR A 188 -2.00 -0.97 5.53
C TYR A 188 -3.05 -0.74 6.60
N SER A 189 -3.37 0.53 6.88
CA SER A 189 -4.40 0.87 7.84
C SER A 189 -5.46 1.78 7.25
N VAL A 190 -6.72 1.49 7.62
CA VAL A 190 -7.87 2.35 7.32
C VAL A 190 -8.15 3.36 8.44
N GLU A 191 -7.59 3.18 9.64
CA GLU A 191 -7.83 4.05 10.80
C GLU A 191 -7.59 5.55 10.53
N PRO A 192 -6.50 5.97 9.86
CA PRO A 192 -6.26 7.39 9.61
C PRO A 192 -7.36 8.05 8.79
N GLN A 193 -8.00 7.29 7.91
CA GLN A 193 -9.08 7.79 7.07
C GLN A 193 -10.41 7.74 7.79
N CYS A 194 -10.69 6.66 8.52
CA CYS A 194 -11.94 6.52 9.26
C CYS A 194 -12.08 7.54 10.39
N SER A 195 -10.99 7.80 11.12
CA SER A 195 -10.99 8.78 12.22
C SER A 195 -11.33 10.20 11.77
N ARG A 196 -11.26 10.49 10.47
CA ARG A 196 -11.64 11.78 9.87
C ARG A 196 -13.12 11.86 9.51
N GLN A 197 -13.82 10.73 9.47
CA GLN A 197 -15.21 10.66 9.07
C GLN A 197 -16.11 10.53 10.32
N PRO A 198 -17.15 11.36 10.45
CA PRO A 198 -18.13 11.16 11.50
C PRO A 198 -18.87 9.83 11.24
N PHE A 199 -19.05 9.04 12.30
CA PHE A 199 -19.91 7.86 12.21
C PHE A 199 -21.37 8.30 11.99
N VAL A 200 -22.01 7.74 10.97
CA VAL A 200 -23.43 7.97 10.67
C VAL A 200 -24.24 6.79 11.22
N PRO A 201 -25.07 6.99 12.27
CA PRO A 201 -25.96 5.94 12.78
C PRO A 201 -26.86 5.39 11.68
N HIS A 202 -27.09 4.08 11.68
CA HIS A 202 -27.85 3.40 10.61
C HIS A 202 -29.25 3.98 10.40
N SER A 203 -29.93 4.37 11.48
CA SER A 203 -31.26 5.01 11.43
C SER A 203 -31.29 6.35 10.69
N HIS A 204 -30.13 6.99 10.50
CA HIS A 204 -30.00 8.27 9.78
C HIS A 204 -29.43 8.09 8.37
N ARG A 205 -29.07 6.86 7.98
CA ARG A 205 -28.53 6.57 6.65
C ARG A 205 -29.63 6.59 5.60
N LYS A 206 -29.25 7.04 4.40
CA LYS A 206 -30.14 7.07 3.24
C LYS A 206 -30.51 5.64 2.84
N GLU A 207 -31.69 5.46 2.26
CA GLU A 207 -32.12 4.20 1.65
C GLU A 207 -31.34 3.96 0.34
N GLN A 208 -30.05 3.67 0.47
CA GLN A 208 -29.14 3.49 -0.64
C GLN A 208 -28.03 2.46 -0.37
N ALA A 209 -27.63 1.76 -1.43
CA ALA A 209 -26.50 0.85 -1.48
C ALA A 209 -25.43 1.44 -2.40
N TYR A 210 -24.18 1.45 -1.94
CA TYR A 210 -23.05 1.89 -2.75
C TYR A 210 -22.51 0.70 -3.53
N VAL A 211 -22.40 0.81 -4.86
CA VAL A 211 -21.83 -0.21 -5.72
C VAL A 211 -20.36 0.12 -5.96
N LEU A 212 -19.47 -0.84 -5.63
CA LEU A 212 -18.03 -0.70 -5.78
C LEU A 212 -17.62 -0.74 -7.25
N ALA A 213 -17.74 0.40 -7.93
CA ALA A 213 -17.26 0.59 -9.29
C ALA A 213 -16.77 2.03 -9.50
N LYS A 214 -15.62 2.18 -10.17
CA LYS A 214 -15.04 3.48 -10.56
C LYS A 214 -15.06 3.72 -12.07
N GLU A 215 -15.35 2.68 -12.85
CA GLU A 215 -15.40 2.70 -14.31
C GLU A 215 -16.62 1.90 -14.77
N ALA A 216 -17.35 2.40 -15.75
CA ALA A 216 -18.52 1.73 -16.30
C ALA A 216 -18.16 0.36 -16.89
N ARG A 217 -16.94 0.19 -17.42
CA ARG A 217 -16.48 -1.09 -17.99
C ARG A 217 -16.56 -2.26 -17.02
N TYR A 218 -16.63 -2.04 -15.70
CA TYR A 218 -16.79 -3.13 -14.73
C TYR A 218 -18.11 -3.88 -14.87
N PHE A 219 -19.08 -3.29 -15.59
CA PHE A 219 -20.36 -3.92 -15.91
C PHE A 219 -20.41 -4.50 -17.34
N ALA A 220 -19.33 -4.37 -18.11
CA ALA A 220 -19.29 -4.80 -19.50
C ALA A 220 -19.44 -6.33 -19.60
N PRO A 221 -20.10 -6.86 -20.66
CA PRO A 221 -20.37 -8.30 -20.78
C PRO A 221 -19.12 -9.18 -20.90
N ASP A 222 -18.01 -8.62 -21.37
CA ASP A 222 -16.71 -9.26 -21.51
C ASP A 222 -15.86 -9.20 -20.23
N VAL A 223 -16.30 -8.42 -19.24
CA VAL A 223 -15.71 -8.42 -17.90
C VAL A 223 -16.37 -9.52 -17.07
N ASP A 224 -15.55 -10.22 -16.28
CA ASP A 224 -15.98 -11.27 -15.38
C ASP A 224 -16.78 -10.69 -14.19
N ARG A 225 -17.99 -10.23 -14.46
CA ARG A 225 -18.87 -9.59 -13.46
C ARG A 225 -19.56 -10.64 -12.58
N ALA A 226 -19.74 -10.33 -11.31
CA ALA A 226 -20.33 -11.23 -10.34
C ALA A 226 -21.87 -11.32 -10.42
N HIS A 227 -22.50 -10.20 -10.73
CA HIS A 227 -23.94 -10.02 -10.67
C HIS A 227 -24.46 -9.49 -12.00
N ASP A 228 -25.56 -10.08 -12.48
CA ASP A 228 -26.25 -9.58 -13.65
C ASP A 228 -27.08 -8.32 -13.33
N PRO A 229 -27.32 -7.43 -14.32
CA PRO A 229 -28.08 -6.20 -14.11
C PRO A 229 -29.45 -6.41 -13.43
N ASP A 230 -30.14 -7.50 -13.76
CA ASP A 230 -31.44 -7.87 -13.22
C ASP A 230 -31.41 -8.28 -11.73
N SER A 231 -30.22 -8.58 -11.19
CA SER A 231 -30.01 -8.89 -9.77
C SER A 231 -30.19 -7.63 -8.92
N PHE A 232 -29.67 -6.49 -9.38
CA PHE A 232 -29.88 -5.20 -8.75
C PHE A 232 -31.37 -4.79 -8.77
N GLU A 233 -32.10 -5.12 -9.85
CA GLU A 233 -33.53 -4.79 -9.97
C GLU A 233 -34.36 -5.60 -8.97
N ALA A 234 -34.06 -6.90 -8.86
CA ALA A 234 -34.70 -7.78 -7.90
C ALA A 234 -34.43 -7.34 -6.45
N ALA A 235 -33.20 -6.93 -6.13
CA ALA A 235 -32.86 -6.45 -4.79
C ALA A 235 -33.54 -5.10 -4.48
N ALA A 236 -33.58 -4.17 -5.43
CA ALA A 236 -34.29 -2.90 -5.28
C ALA A 236 -35.78 -3.11 -5.02
N ALA A 237 -36.43 -4.02 -5.76
CA ALA A 237 -37.83 -4.33 -5.59
C ALA A 237 -38.17 -5.02 -4.26
N ALA A 238 -37.23 -5.77 -3.68
CA ALA A 238 -37.46 -6.51 -2.44
C ALA A 238 -37.56 -5.62 -1.20
N ILE A 239 -36.85 -4.48 -1.17
CA ILE A 239 -36.68 -3.65 0.03
C ILE A 239 -36.68 -2.13 -0.23
N ASP A 240 -37.09 -1.70 -1.42
CA ASP A 240 -37.16 -0.29 -1.83
C ASP A 240 -35.84 0.48 -1.60
N ILE A 241 -34.73 -0.08 -2.11
CA ILE A 241 -33.39 0.53 -2.02
C ILE A 241 -32.91 1.06 -3.36
N ARG A 242 -32.18 2.18 -3.33
CA ARG A 242 -31.50 2.73 -4.51
C ARG A 242 -30.05 2.27 -4.58
N PHE A 243 -29.62 1.77 -5.74
CA PHE A 243 -28.20 1.52 -6.00
C PHE A 243 -27.54 2.75 -6.62
N LEU A 244 -26.33 3.07 -6.19
CA LEU A 244 -25.54 4.15 -6.78
C LEU A 244 -24.08 3.76 -6.94
N ALA A 245 -23.41 4.32 -7.95
CA ALA A 245 -21.99 4.12 -8.22
C ALA A 245 -21.33 5.44 -8.64
N GLY A 246 -20.08 5.66 -8.24
CA GLY A 246 -19.29 6.82 -8.67
C GLY A 246 -18.38 6.50 -9.85
N VAL A 247 -18.94 6.35 -11.06
CA VAL A 247 -18.14 6.02 -12.26
C VAL A 247 -17.62 7.27 -12.98
N ARG A 248 -16.44 7.15 -13.61
CA ARG A 248 -15.74 8.27 -14.28
C ARG A 248 -16.43 8.76 -15.54
N GLU A 249 -17.12 7.86 -16.23
CA GLU A 249 -17.74 8.11 -17.52
C GLU A 249 -18.95 9.04 -17.37
N ARG A 250 -18.95 10.14 -18.14
CA ARG A 250 -20.09 11.07 -18.20
C ARG A 250 -21.23 10.55 -19.06
N VAL A 251 -20.88 9.86 -20.15
CA VAL A 251 -21.83 9.18 -21.04
C VAL A 251 -21.74 7.70 -20.74
N LEU A 252 -22.83 7.14 -20.23
CA LEU A 252 -22.86 5.75 -19.82
C LEU A 252 -23.10 4.85 -21.04
N PRO A 253 -22.37 3.74 -21.16
CA PRO A 253 -22.61 2.74 -22.20
C PRO A 253 -23.93 2.00 -21.96
N GLU A 254 -24.49 1.40 -23.02
CA GLU A 254 -25.78 0.70 -22.95
C GLU A 254 -25.80 -0.47 -21.95
N TYR A 255 -24.65 -1.14 -21.76
CA TYR A 255 -24.52 -2.25 -20.82
C TYR A 255 -24.52 -1.81 -19.34
N PHE A 256 -24.41 -0.51 -19.06
CA PHE A 256 -24.43 -0.02 -17.68
C PHE A 256 -25.83 -0.24 -17.08
N PRO A 257 -25.96 -0.85 -15.88
CA PRO A 257 -27.27 -1.17 -15.31
C PRO A 257 -28.12 0.08 -15.10
N ARG A 258 -29.34 0.11 -15.67
CA ARG A 258 -30.22 1.29 -15.67
C ARG A 258 -30.73 1.69 -14.28
N ASN A 259 -30.75 0.73 -13.36
CA ASN A 259 -31.19 0.89 -11.98
C ASN A 259 -30.07 1.27 -11.01
N ILE A 260 -28.84 1.45 -11.50
CA ILE A 260 -27.75 2.05 -10.74
C ILE A 260 -27.65 3.52 -11.11
N THR A 261 -27.78 4.40 -10.12
CA THR A 261 -27.59 5.84 -10.32
C THR A 261 -26.10 6.16 -10.37
N ASN A 262 -25.59 6.65 -11.49
CA ASN A 262 -24.23 7.19 -11.54
C ASN A 262 -24.18 8.56 -10.85
N VAL A 263 -23.44 8.66 -9.74
CA VAL A 263 -23.20 9.93 -9.03
C VAL A 263 -21.95 10.67 -9.51
N GLY A 264 -21.29 10.13 -10.53
CA GLY A 264 -20.06 10.66 -11.11
C GLY A 264 -18.83 10.40 -10.26
N PHE A 265 -17.67 10.79 -10.80
CA PHE A 265 -16.42 10.71 -10.07
C PHE A 265 -16.38 11.73 -8.93
N MET A 266 -16.10 11.26 -7.71
CA MET A 266 -16.11 12.08 -6.49
C MET A 266 -14.70 12.36 -5.98
N SER A 267 -14.53 13.48 -5.29
CA SER A 267 -13.36 13.68 -4.43
C SER A 267 -13.37 12.67 -3.28
N ALA A 268 -12.21 12.40 -2.68
CA ALA A 268 -12.12 11.47 -1.55
C ALA A 268 -13.10 11.82 -0.40
N PRO A 269 -13.20 13.08 0.09
CA PRO A 269 -14.18 13.41 1.14
C PRO A 269 -15.64 13.14 0.74
N GLN A 270 -16.02 13.45 -0.50
CA GLN A 270 -17.37 13.20 -1.01
C GLN A 270 -17.66 11.70 -1.11
N PHE A 271 -16.69 10.92 -1.56
CA PHE A 271 -16.80 9.47 -1.62
C PHE A 271 -17.03 8.86 -0.23
N TYR A 272 -16.22 9.22 0.77
CA TYR A 272 -16.39 8.69 2.13
C TYR A 272 -17.70 9.12 2.78
N ALA A 273 -18.13 10.37 2.57
CA ALA A 273 -19.43 10.82 3.05
C ALA A 273 -20.57 10.01 2.42
N THR A 274 -20.52 9.80 1.11
CA THR A 274 -21.52 9.00 0.38
C THR A 274 -21.52 7.55 0.85
N LEU A 275 -20.34 6.96 1.08
CA LEU A 275 -20.20 5.61 1.60
C LEU A 275 -20.76 5.49 3.02
N ALA A 276 -20.42 6.41 3.94
CA ALA A 276 -20.91 6.43 5.32
C ALA A 276 -22.44 6.61 5.42
N GLU A 277 -23.05 7.31 4.47
CA GLU A 277 -24.51 7.45 4.36
C GLU A 277 -25.21 6.23 3.74
N SER A 278 -24.45 5.27 3.20
CA SER A 278 -24.98 4.07 2.54
C SER A 278 -25.17 2.93 3.53
N ARG A 279 -26.18 2.08 3.29
CA ARG A 279 -26.51 0.97 4.19
C ARG A 279 -25.69 -0.29 3.95
N VAL A 280 -25.15 -0.44 2.74
CA VAL A 280 -24.33 -1.58 2.33
C VAL A 280 -23.42 -1.18 1.17
N LEU A 281 -22.22 -1.75 1.14
CA LEU A 281 -21.30 -1.72 0.01
C LEU A 281 -21.46 -3.01 -0.79
N VAL A 282 -21.61 -2.89 -2.11
CA VAL A 282 -21.85 -4.03 -3.00
C VAL A 282 -20.70 -4.19 -3.96
N GLY A 283 -19.97 -5.31 -3.85
CA GLY A 283 -18.98 -5.71 -4.84
C GLY A 283 -19.64 -6.13 -6.15
N VAL A 284 -18.96 -5.88 -7.27
CA VAL A 284 -19.40 -6.32 -8.61
C VAL A 284 -18.45 -7.35 -9.23
N GLY A 285 -17.42 -7.75 -8.49
CA GLY A 285 -16.39 -8.70 -8.89
C GLY A 285 -15.03 -8.07 -9.15
N VAL A 286 -15.02 -6.80 -9.56
CA VAL A 286 -13.82 -5.98 -9.82
C VAL A 286 -14.00 -4.56 -9.26
N PRO A 287 -12.92 -3.85 -8.89
CA PRO A 287 -11.53 -4.30 -8.89
C PRO A 287 -11.27 -5.31 -7.75
N PHE A 288 -10.26 -6.16 -7.92
CA PHE A 288 -9.80 -7.10 -6.90
C PHE A 288 -9.03 -6.38 -5.80
N THR A 289 -9.23 -6.82 -4.56
CA THR A 289 -8.42 -6.43 -3.38
C THR A 289 -8.27 -4.92 -3.21
N SER A 290 -9.37 -4.20 -3.39
CA SER A 290 -9.42 -2.77 -3.11
C SER A 290 -9.45 -2.53 -1.59
N PRO A 291 -8.87 -1.44 -1.07
CA PRO A 291 -9.07 -1.03 0.33
C PRO A 291 -10.51 -0.63 0.69
N THR A 292 -11.33 -0.27 -0.30
CA THR A 292 -12.68 0.29 -0.08
C THR A 292 -13.57 -0.58 0.81
N PRO A 293 -13.62 -1.91 0.69
CA PRO A 293 -14.36 -2.75 1.61
C PRO A 293 -13.90 -2.65 3.06
N TRP A 294 -12.61 -2.56 3.35
CA TRP A 294 -12.13 -2.31 4.72
C TRP A 294 -12.55 -0.93 5.24
N GLU A 295 -12.49 0.09 4.37
CA GLU A 295 -12.97 1.44 4.69
C GLU A 295 -14.49 1.45 4.95
N ALA A 296 -15.26 0.68 4.19
CA ALA A 296 -16.70 0.53 4.39
C ALA A 296 -17.01 -0.08 5.76
N LEU A 297 -16.38 -1.20 6.12
CA LEU A 297 -16.56 -1.82 7.43
C LEU A 297 -16.22 -0.85 8.57
N CYS A 298 -15.16 -0.08 8.37
CA CYS A 298 -14.73 0.93 9.32
C CYS A 298 -15.73 2.09 9.48
N LEU A 299 -16.48 2.43 8.44
CA LEU A 299 -17.60 3.37 8.49
C LEU A 299 -18.92 2.71 8.98
N GLY A 300 -18.87 1.43 9.34
CA GLY A 300 -20.02 0.64 9.75
C GLY A 300 -20.93 0.25 8.60
N VAL A 301 -20.38 0.08 7.40
CA VAL A 301 -21.10 -0.32 6.19
C VAL A 301 -20.70 -1.76 5.85
N PRO A 302 -21.61 -2.74 5.95
CA PRO A 302 -21.31 -4.13 5.61
C PRO A 302 -21.00 -4.29 4.11
N PHE A 303 -20.26 -5.33 3.75
CA PHE A 303 -19.80 -5.58 2.39
C PHE A 303 -20.38 -6.87 1.80
N ILE A 304 -20.96 -6.79 0.60
CA ILE A 304 -21.30 -7.95 -0.21
C ILE A 304 -20.07 -8.31 -1.06
N ASN A 305 -19.43 -9.45 -0.76
CA ASN A 305 -18.19 -9.90 -1.40
C ASN A 305 -18.48 -11.00 -2.43
N PRO A 306 -18.32 -10.74 -3.73
CA PRO A 306 -18.46 -11.77 -4.74
C PRO A 306 -17.42 -12.89 -4.67
N ILE A 307 -17.86 -14.13 -4.91
CA ILE A 307 -17.01 -15.31 -5.14
C ILE A 307 -17.11 -15.69 -6.63
N HIS A 308 -16.00 -15.59 -7.36
CA HIS A 308 -15.92 -15.89 -8.79
C HIS A 308 -15.70 -17.37 -9.08
N HIS A 309 -14.82 -17.99 -8.30
CA HIS A 309 -14.48 -19.41 -8.46
C HIS A 309 -14.44 -20.10 -7.10
N TRP A 310 -14.84 -21.35 -7.08
CA TRP A 310 -14.86 -22.21 -5.90
C TRP A 310 -14.73 -23.68 -6.33
N SER A 311 -14.39 -24.56 -5.39
CA SER A 311 -14.41 -26.01 -5.64
C SER A 311 -15.84 -26.52 -5.64
N ALA A 312 -16.27 -27.21 -6.70
CA ALA A 312 -17.60 -27.82 -6.77
C ALA A 312 -17.78 -28.96 -5.75
N ASP A 313 -16.69 -29.67 -5.43
CA ASP A 313 -16.69 -30.78 -4.46
C ASP A 313 -16.68 -30.29 -3.01
N ALA A 314 -16.20 -29.07 -2.77
CA ALA A 314 -16.12 -28.43 -1.47
C ALA A 314 -16.54 -26.95 -1.55
N PRO A 315 -17.81 -26.65 -1.86
CA PRO A 315 -18.24 -25.28 -2.17
C PRO A 315 -18.16 -24.33 -0.98
N LEU A 316 -18.19 -24.86 0.24
CA LEU A 316 -18.10 -24.07 1.47
C LEU A 316 -16.66 -23.88 1.98
N ASP A 317 -15.68 -24.53 1.35
CA ASP A 317 -14.28 -24.37 1.74
C ASP A 317 -13.70 -23.07 1.16
N LYS A 318 -13.58 -22.07 2.04
CA LYS A 318 -13.08 -20.73 1.71
C LYS A 318 -11.64 -20.74 1.18
N THR A 319 -10.85 -21.78 1.44
CA THR A 319 -9.47 -21.87 0.92
C THR A 319 -9.44 -22.00 -0.61
N HIS A 320 -10.49 -22.58 -1.20
CA HIS A 320 -10.66 -22.73 -2.64
C HIS A 320 -11.39 -21.55 -3.31
N TRP A 321 -11.84 -20.56 -2.53
CA TRP A 321 -12.57 -19.42 -3.08
C TRP A 321 -11.63 -18.38 -3.69
N VAL A 322 -11.90 -18.03 -4.94
CA VAL A 322 -11.42 -16.79 -5.58
C VAL A 322 -12.54 -15.76 -5.43
N SER A 323 -12.30 -14.73 -4.62
CA SER A 323 -13.30 -13.69 -4.33
C SER A 323 -12.79 -12.32 -4.73
N GLN A 324 -13.69 -11.34 -4.85
CA GLN A 324 -13.31 -9.96 -5.15
C GLN A 324 -12.32 -9.42 -4.11
N HIS A 325 -12.52 -9.73 -2.83
CA HIS A 325 -11.58 -9.37 -1.77
C HIS A 325 -11.13 -10.60 -0.98
N ALA A 326 -9.92 -11.10 -1.32
CA ALA A 326 -9.38 -12.36 -0.80
C ALA A 326 -9.28 -12.41 0.73
N ALA A 327 -8.82 -11.34 1.40
CA ALA A 327 -8.73 -11.33 2.86
C ALA A 327 -10.10 -11.31 3.55
N LEU A 328 -11.07 -10.57 2.98
CA LEU A 328 -12.39 -10.36 3.59
C LEU A 328 -13.32 -11.55 3.46
N LYS A 329 -13.03 -12.52 2.58
CA LYS A 329 -13.83 -13.75 2.49
C LYS A 329 -13.86 -14.53 3.81
N HIS A 330 -12.85 -14.34 4.66
CA HIS A 330 -12.74 -14.99 5.96
C HIS A 330 -13.63 -14.35 7.04
N LEU A 331 -14.15 -13.15 6.80
CA LEU A 331 -15.20 -12.58 7.63
C LEU A 331 -16.57 -13.12 7.23
N ASP A 332 -17.46 -13.18 8.22
CA ASP A 332 -18.84 -13.64 8.08
C ASP A 332 -19.83 -12.50 8.38
N PRO A 333 -21.13 -12.69 8.10
CA PRO A 333 -22.15 -11.76 8.54
C PRO A 333 -22.07 -11.50 10.06
N PRO A 334 -22.37 -10.27 10.52
CA PRO A 334 -22.98 -9.18 9.75
C PRO A 334 -21.98 -8.28 9.00
N TYR A 335 -20.68 -8.58 9.00
CA TYR A 335 -19.67 -7.72 8.38
C TYR A 335 -19.56 -7.95 6.87
N VAL A 336 -19.38 -9.20 6.47
CA VAL A 336 -19.17 -9.58 5.07
C VAL A 336 -20.14 -10.68 4.67
N TYR A 337 -20.85 -10.46 3.57
CA TYR A 337 -21.76 -11.43 2.97
C TYR A 337 -21.15 -11.94 1.68
N ASN A 338 -20.63 -13.17 1.71
CA ASN A 338 -20.01 -13.77 0.54
C ASN A 338 -21.08 -14.37 -0.38
N VAL A 339 -21.07 -14.00 -1.67
CA VAL A 339 -22.11 -14.40 -2.64
C VAL A 339 -21.46 -15.03 -3.86
N PHE A 340 -21.85 -16.26 -4.20
CA PHE A 340 -21.39 -16.93 -5.40
C PHE A 340 -21.87 -16.21 -6.66
N LYS A 341 -20.96 -16.08 -7.64
CA LYS A 341 -21.27 -15.51 -8.94
C LYS A 341 -22.47 -16.24 -9.57
N GLY A 342 -23.41 -15.46 -10.10
CA GLY A 342 -24.63 -15.97 -10.71
C GLY A 342 -25.74 -16.37 -9.72
N ASP A 343 -25.49 -16.39 -8.40
CA ASP A 343 -26.55 -16.64 -7.41
C ASP A 343 -27.39 -15.38 -7.17
N LYS A 344 -28.32 -15.09 -8.09
CA LYS A 344 -29.25 -13.96 -7.98
C LYS A 344 -30.04 -13.97 -6.68
N ALA A 345 -30.52 -15.14 -6.24
CA ALA A 345 -31.29 -15.25 -5.01
C ALA A 345 -30.43 -14.99 -3.78
N GLY A 346 -29.19 -15.49 -3.76
CA GLY A 346 -28.20 -15.20 -2.73
C GLY A 346 -27.83 -13.73 -2.67
N PHE A 347 -27.64 -13.08 -3.81
CA PHE A 347 -27.40 -11.64 -3.89
C PHE A 347 -28.54 -10.83 -3.24
N VAL A 348 -29.79 -11.11 -3.63
CA VAL A 348 -30.96 -10.41 -3.05
C VAL A 348 -31.01 -10.64 -1.53
N ARG A 349 -30.91 -11.88 -1.06
CA ARG A 349 -30.90 -12.19 0.37
C ARG A 349 -29.78 -11.46 1.11
N ALA A 350 -28.56 -11.47 0.57
CA ALA A 350 -27.41 -10.82 1.19
C ALA A 350 -27.61 -9.31 1.34
N VAL A 351 -28.17 -8.63 0.34
CA VAL A 351 -28.51 -7.20 0.42
C VAL A 351 -29.58 -6.95 1.50
N VAL A 352 -30.67 -7.72 1.49
CA VAL A 352 -31.74 -7.62 2.50
C VAL A 352 -31.18 -7.82 3.91
N ASP A 353 -30.41 -8.89 4.11
CA ASP A 353 -29.87 -9.26 5.41
C ASP A 353 -28.85 -8.23 5.91
N ALA A 354 -27.96 -7.71 5.04
CA ALA A 354 -26.99 -6.68 5.41
C ALA A 354 -27.66 -5.39 5.91
N ILE A 355 -28.79 -5.01 5.34
CA ILE A 355 -29.55 -3.82 5.74
C ILE A 355 -30.32 -4.05 7.04
N ALA A 356 -30.84 -5.26 7.23
CA ALA A 356 -31.56 -5.66 8.44
C ALA A 356 -30.61 -5.82 9.66
N HIS A 357 -29.33 -6.09 9.43
CA HIS A 357 -28.32 -6.32 10.48
C HIS A 357 -27.19 -5.30 10.41
N PRO A 358 -27.46 -4.02 10.78
CA PRO A 358 -26.44 -3.00 10.74
C PRO A 358 -25.27 -3.29 11.68
N ILE A 359 -24.08 -2.90 11.25
CA ILE A 359 -22.86 -3.01 12.06
C ILE A 359 -22.47 -1.64 12.64
N GLN A 360 -21.76 -1.67 13.76
CA GLN A 360 -21.00 -0.52 14.23
C GLN A 360 -19.73 -0.37 13.39
N SER A 361 -19.03 0.75 13.57
CA SER A 361 -17.66 0.92 13.04
C SER A 361 -16.79 -0.28 13.41
N PHE A 362 -16.17 -0.89 12.41
CA PHE A 362 -15.33 -2.08 12.57
C PHE A 362 -13.98 -1.89 11.89
N VAL A 363 -12.92 -1.88 12.69
CA VAL A 363 -11.53 -1.94 12.22
C VAL A 363 -10.94 -3.25 12.72
N ALA A 364 -10.63 -4.16 11.81
CA ALA A 364 -9.91 -5.38 12.17
C ALA A 364 -8.55 -5.04 12.78
N GLU A 365 -8.09 -5.83 13.75
CA GLU A 365 -6.82 -5.57 14.45
C GLU A 365 -5.65 -5.44 13.48
N ASP A 366 -5.60 -6.26 12.43
CA ASP A 366 -4.54 -6.19 11.42
C ASP A 366 -4.59 -4.95 10.52
N MET A 367 -5.73 -4.27 10.46
CA MET A 367 -5.96 -3.03 9.72
C MET A 367 -5.77 -1.78 10.60
N ARG A 368 -5.34 -1.96 11.85
CA ARG A 368 -4.97 -0.84 12.73
C ARG A 368 -3.57 -0.33 12.42
N MET A 369 -3.34 0.95 12.68
CA MET A 369 -2.05 1.57 12.42
C MET A 369 -0.94 0.96 13.28
N ARG A 370 -1.28 0.58 14.53
CA ARG A 370 -0.37 -0.12 15.43
C ARG A 370 0.09 -1.47 14.86
N ALA A 371 -0.79 -2.22 14.17
CA ALA A 371 -0.41 -3.51 13.60
C ALA A 371 0.57 -3.34 12.43
N VAL A 372 0.37 -2.33 11.59
CA VAL A 372 1.33 -1.95 10.54
C VAL A 372 2.67 -1.52 11.16
N GLU A 373 2.66 -0.74 12.24
CA GLU A 373 3.88 -0.35 12.96
C GLU A 373 4.65 -1.58 13.47
N VAL A 374 3.96 -2.56 14.07
CA VAL A 374 4.58 -3.81 14.54
C VAL A 374 5.19 -4.61 13.39
N ARG A 375 4.45 -4.81 12.29
CA ARG A 375 4.94 -5.55 11.12
C ARG A 375 6.12 -4.84 10.46
N LEU A 376 6.06 -3.52 10.35
CA LEU A 376 7.15 -2.72 9.79
C LEU A 376 8.40 -2.75 10.69
N ALA A 377 8.23 -2.68 12.02
CA ALA A 377 9.35 -2.84 12.95
C ALA A 377 10.01 -4.22 12.79
N ALA A 378 9.22 -5.29 12.67
CA ALA A 378 9.72 -6.64 12.42
C ALA A 378 10.53 -6.72 11.10
N VAL A 379 10.09 -6.04 10.03
CA VAL A 379 10.88 -5.93 8.78
C VAL A 379 12.25 -5.30 9.04
N PHE A 380 12.36 -4.29 9.92
CA PHE A 380 13.66 -3.66 10.23
C PHE A 380 14.52 -4.42 11.25
N GLU A 381 13.91 -5.23 12.10
CA GLU A 381 14.60 -6.03 13.11
C GLU A 381 15.07 -7.39 12.54
N THR A 382 14.50 -7.82 11.41
CA THR A 382 14.92 -9.04 10.71
C THR A 382 16.37 -8.95 10.25
N ASP A 383 17.17 -9.96 10.59
CA ASP A 383 18.52 -10.14 10.03
C ASP A 383 18.45 -10.71 8.61
N TRP A 384 18.14 -9.80 7.67
CA TRP A 384 18.05 -10.10 6.25
C TRP A 384 19.33 -10.69 5.66
N ARG A 385 20.51 -10.35 6.23
CA ARG A 385 21.78 -10.87 5.76
C ARG A 385 21.91 -12.35 6.08
N SER A 386 21.62 -12.73 7.32
CA SER A 386 21.62 -14.15 7.71
C SER A 386 20.56 -14.94 6.94
N GLU A 387 19.40 -14.33 6.69
CA GLU A 387 18.35 -14.98 5.90
C GLU A 387 18.75 -15.20 4.44
N ALA A 388 19.40 -14.21 3.82
CA ALA A 388 19.93 -14.36 2.48
C ALA A 388 21.08 -15.38 2.43
N ALA A 389 21.92 -15.45 3.46
CA ALA A 389 22.97 -16.45 3.55
C ALA A 389 22.40 -17.88 3.59
N ARG A 390 21.29 -18.08 4.31
CA ARG A 390 20.59 -19.36 4.33
C ARG A 390 19.99 -19.71 2.97
N LEU A 391 19.32 -18.76 2.32
CA LEU A 391 18.78 -18.94 0.97
C LEU A 391 19.89 -19.33 -0.02
N LEU A 392 21.03 -18.64 0.02
CA LEU A 392 22.16 -18.93 -0.86
C LEU A 392 22.71 -20.35 -0.63
N ALA A 393 22.82 -20.80 0.62
CA ALA A 393 23.25 -22.15 0.94
C ALA A 393 22.25 -23.22 0.43
N GLU A 394 20.95 -22.96 0.55
CA GLU A 394 19.89 -23.83 0.02
C GLU A 394 19.96 -23.93 -1.51
N GLN A 395 20.11 -22.79 -2.19
CA GLN A 395 20.26 -22.69 -3.65
C GLN A 395 21.51 -23.42 -4.17
N GLN A 396 22.64 -23.30 -3.46
CA GLN A 396 23.87 -24.00 -3.79
C GLN A 396 23.73 -25.52 -3.62
N ALA A 397 23.01 -25.97 -2.59
CA ALA A 397 22.77 -27.40 -2.36
C ALA A 397 21.83 -28.02 -3.40
N SER A 398 20.83 -27.27 -3.87
CA SER A 398 19.86 -27.75 -4.87
C SER A 398 20.31 -27.55 -6.33
N GLY A 399 21.32 -26.71 -6.57
CA GLY A 399 21.75 -26.32 -7.92
C GLY A 399 20.75 -25.39 -8.64
N SER A 400 19.90 -24.68 -7.89
CA SER A 400 18.86 -23.79 -8.43
C SER A 400 19.04 -22.35 -7.91
N GLY A 401 18.68 -21.34 -8.70
CA GLY A 401 18.67 -19.93 -8.28
C GLY A 401 19.82 -19.10 -8.84
N GLU A 402 19.75 -17.79 -8.62
CA GLU A 402 20.77 -16.84 -9.07
C GLU A 402 21.80 -16.57 -7.97
N ALA A 403 23.09 -16.54 -8.33
CA ALA A 403 24.16 -16.26 -7.37
C ALA A 403 24.22 -14.77 -7.00
N PHE A 404 24.50 -14.46 -5.74
CA PHE A 404 24.67 -13.09 -5.25
C PHE A 404 25.71 -12.99 -4.12
N TRP A 405 26.10 -11.76 -3.76
CA TRP A 405 27.10 -11.46 -2.74
C TRP A 405 26.47 -11.02 -1.41
N LEU A 406 27.07 -11.43 -0.28
CA LEU A 406 26.55 -11.24 1.09
C LEU A 406 27.19 -10.12 1.91
#